data_AF-A0AAW2JNS0-F1
#
_entry.id   AF-A0AAW2JNS0-F1
#
_cell.length_a   1.000
_cell.length_b   1.000
_cell.length_c   1.000
_cell.angle_alpha   90.00
_cell.angle_beta   90.00
_cell.angle_gamma   90.00
#
_symmetry.space_group_name_H-M   'P 1'
#
loop_
_entity.id
_entity.type
_entity.pdbx_description
1 polymer ?
#
loop_
_entity_poly.entity_id
_entity_poly.type
_entity_poly.pdbx_seq_one_letter_code
_entity_poly.pdbx_strand_id
1 'polypeptide(L)' 'MLDIDSDKSLEAMRSKMDSMGSNQVWTLIDQPKGVKSVGCKWVYKHNLGADREVTAFKTRFVVKGCTQ' A
#
# COMPACT_ATOMS: atom_id res chain seq x y z
N MET A 1 9.41 15.86 14.20
CA MET A 1 7.94 15.67 14.04
C MET A 1 7.56 14.93 12.74
N LEU A 2 8.46 14.76 11.75
CA LEU A 2 8.18 14.03 10.49
C LEU A 2 8.41 12.51 10.55
N ASP A 3 8.90 11.98 11.67
CA ASP A 3 9.31 10.57 11.79
C ASP A 3 8.15 9.62 12.19
N ILE A 4 7.21 10.13 13.00
CA ILE A 4 6.04 9.38 13.52
C ILE A 4 5.03 9.02 12.42
N ASP A 5 4.95 9.85 11.39
CA ASP A 5 4.01 9.72 10.28
C ASP A 5 4.42 8.61 9.30
N SER A 6 5.73 8.46 9.09
CA SER A 6 6.34 7.42 8.27
C SER A 6 6.14 6.03 8.89
N ASP A 7 6.33 5.91 10.20
CA ASP A 7 6.21 4.64 10.92
C ASP A 7 4.77 4.08 10.85
N LYS A 8 3.77 4.92 11.17
CA LYS A 8 2.35 4.54 11.08
C LYS A 8 1.91 4.15 9.67
N SER A 9 2.43 4.86 8.66
CA SER A 9 2.15 4.54 7.25
C SER A 9 2.75 3.18 6.84
N LEU A 10 3.92 2.84 7.37
CA LEU A 10 4.61 1.57 7.12
C LEU A 10 3.92 0.39 7.81
N GLU A 11 3.46 0.58 9.06
CA GLU A 11 2.62 -0.41 9.75
C GLU A 11 1.31 -0.68 8.99
N ALA A 12 0.64 0.38 8.53
CA ALA A 12 -0.59 0.26 7.75
C ALA A 12 -0.36 -0.49 6.42
N MET A 13 0.80 -0.33 5.76
CA MET A 13 1.16 -1.14 4.59
C MET A 13 1.33 -2.61 4.95
N ARG A 14 2.07 -2.91 6.03
CA ARG A 14 2.36 -4.29 6.44
C ARG A 14 1.06 -5.02 6.78
N SER A 15 0.19 -4.39 7.56
CA SER A 15 -1.15 -4.92 7.86
C SER A 15 -1.98 -5.14 6.59
N LYS A 16 -1.88 -4.24 5.62
CA LYS A 16 -2.54 -4.41 4.32
C LYS A 16 -1.96 -5.56 3.49
N MET A 17 -0.64 -5.74 3.48
CA MET A 17 0.03 -6.86 2.80
C MET A 17 -0.35 -8.20 3.44
N ASP A 18 -0.33 -8.25 4.78
CA ASP A 18 -0.73 -9.43 5.55
C ASP A 18 -2.18 -9.82 5.30
N SER A 19 -3.11 -8.86 5.37
CA SER A 19 -4.53 -9.12 5.09
C SER A 19 -4.78 -9.56 3.64
N MET A 20 -4.02 -9.08 2.66
CA MET A 20 -4.12 -9.56 1.27
C MET A 20 -3.67 -11.02 1.13
N GLY A 21 -2.65 -11.44 1.89
CA GLY A 21 -2.20 -12.82 1.98
C GLY A 21 -3.21 -13.72 2.71
N SER A 22 -3.67 -13.28 3.88
CA SER A 22 -4.66 -14.00 4.70
C SER A 22 -5.99 -14.20 3.99
N ASN A 23 -6.44 -13.20 3.22
CA ASN A 23 -7.66 -13.27 2.43
C ASN A 23 -7.47 -13.98 1.07
N GLN A 24 -6.28 -14.52 0.79
CA GLN A 24 -5.91 -15.21 -0.46
C GLN A 24 -6.21 -14.39 -1.73
N VAL A 25 -6.21 -13.06 -1.63
CA VAL A 25 -6.52 -12.19 -2.76
C VAL A 25 -5.34 -12.11 -3.73
N TRP A 26 -4.11 -12.23 -3.20
CA TRP A 26 -2.86 -12.19 -3.97
C TRP A 26 -1.93 -13.30 -3.51
N THR A 27 -1.33 -14.02 -4.46
CA THR A 27 -0.20 -14.91 -4.19
C THR A 27 1.07 -14.24 -4.66
N LEU A 28 2.01 -14.02 -3.74
CA LEU A 28 3.34 -13.55 -4.11
C LEU A 28 4.07 -14.72 -4.79
N ILE A 29 4.37 -14.58 -6.08
CA ILE A 29 5.15 -15.55 -6.85
C ILE A 29 6.50 -14.96 -7.23
N ASP A 30 7.52 -15.80 -7.36
CA ASP A 30 8.77 -15.40 -7.99
C ASP A 30 8.50 -14.96 -9.44
N GLN A 31 9.26 -13.99 -9.93
CA GLN A 31 9.03 -13.44 -11.27
C GLN A 31 9.33 -14.52 -12.32
N PRO A 32 8.34 -15.00 -13.08
CA PRO A 32 8.59 -16.04 -14.06
C PRO A 32 9.54 -15.54 -15.16
N LYS A 33 10.44 -16.42 -15.61
CA LYS A 33 11.43 -16.10 -16.65
C LYS A 33 10.75 -15.54 -17.90
N GLY A 34 11.18 -14.37 -18.33
CA GLY A 34 10.69 -13.71 -19.55
C GLY A 34 9.45 -12.84 -19.36
N VAL A 35 8.87 -12.76 -18.15
CA VAL A 35 7.74 -11.88 -17.86
C VAL A 35 8.24 -10.56 -17.25
N LYS A 36 7.79 -9.44 -17.82
CA LYS A 36 8.02 -8.11 -17.23
C LYS A 36 7.06 -7.94 -16.06
N SER A 37 7.60 -7.68 -14.86
CA SER A 37 6.78 -7.29 -13.73
C SER A 37 6.00 -6.01 -14.04
N VAL A 38 4.76 -5.99 -13.57
CA VAL A 38 3.93 -4.79 -13.67
C VAL A 38 4.37 -3.82 -12.59
N GLY A 39 4.66 -2.58 -12.98
CA GLY A 39 5.01 -1.55 -12.00
C GLY A 39 3.87 -1.36 -11.01
N CYS A 40 4.17 -1.43 -9.72
CA CYS A 40 3.21 -1.13 -8.66
C CYS A 40 3.71 0.04 -7.80
N LYS A 41 2.79 0.75 -7.17
CA LYS A 41 3.09 1.85 -6.26
C LYS A 41 2.12 1.86 -5.09
N TRP A 42 2.62 2.31 -3.95
CA TRP A 42 1.81 2.61 -2.78
C TRP A 42 1.45 4.09 -2.74
N VAL A 43 0.19 4.38 -2.43
CA VAL A 43 -0.31 5.74 -2.25
C VAL A 43 -0.77 5.88 -0.81
N TYR A 44 -0.13 6.81 -0.10
CA TYR A 44 -0.46 7.17 1.27
C TYR A 44 -1.28 8.45 1.25
N LYS A 45 -2.31 8.51 2.09
CA LYS A 45 -3.12 9.70 2.27
C LYS A 45 -3.48 9.84 3.74
N HIS A 46 -3.21 11.01 4.31
CA HIS A 46 -3.70 11.37 5.63
C HIS A 46 -5.06 12.02 5.47
N ASN A 47 -6.03 11.55 6.25
CA ASN A 47 -7.30 12.25 6.38
C ASN A 47 -7.16 13.21 7.57
N LEU A 48 -7.38 14.48 7.29
CA LEU A 48 -7.42 15.52 8.31
C LEU A 48 -8.87 15.68 8.78
N GLY A 49 -9.05 15.78 10.10
CA GLY A 49 -10.33 16.14 10.71
C GLY A 49 -10.66 17.62 10.51
N ALA A 50 -11.82 18.04 11.02
CA ALA A 50 -12.24 19.45 10.99
C ALA A 50 -11.20 20.39 11.63
N ASP A 51 -10.54 19.91 12.69
CA ASP A 51 -9.50 20.63 13.44
C ASP A 51 -8.10 20.55 12.79
N ARG A 52 -7.98 20.04 11.56
CA ARG A 52 -6.71 19.76 10.85
C ARG A 52 -5.80 18.71 11.53
N GLU A 53 -6.31 17.99 12.51
CA GLU A 53 -5.62 16.85 13.14
C GLU A 53 -5.71 15.61 12.24
N VAL A 54 -4.65 14.79 12.22
CA VAL A 54 -4.63 13.53 11.45
C VAL A 54 -5.55 12.51 12.12
N THR A 55 -6.69 12.23 11.49
CA THR A 55 -7.69 11.28 12.02
C THR A 55 -7.46 9.85 11.53
N ALA A 56 -6.88 9.68 10.33
CA ALA A 56 -6.59 8.35 9.79
C ALA A 56 -5.50 8.36 8.72
N PHE A 57 -4.64 7.35 8.78
CA PHE A 57 -3.66 7.00 7.75
C PHE A 57 -4.28 5.99 6.79
N LYS A 58 -4.51 6.37 5.53
CA LYS A 58 -5.03 5.47 4.50
C LYS A 58 -3.94 5.12 3.50
N THR A 59 -3.75 3.83 3.31
CA THR A 59 -2.79 3.29 2.35
C THR A 59 -3.51 2.51 1.25
N ARG A 60 -3.19 2.80 -0.01
CA ARG A 60 -3.73 2.11 -1.20
C ARG A 60 -2.61 1.52 -2.04
N PHE A 61 -2.71 0.24 -2.34
CA PHE A 61 -1.85 -0.42 -3.31
C PHE A 61 -2.44 -0.20 -4.70
N VAL A 62 -1.63 0.30 -5.64
CA VAL A 62 -2.04 0.59 -7.01
C VAL A 62 -1.08 -0.11 -7.95
N VAL A 63 -1.64 -0.95 -8.82
CA VAL A 63 -0.90 -1.56 -9.92
C VAL A 63 -1.08 -0.69 -11.16
N LYS A 64 0.01 -0.41 -11.87
CA LYS A 64 -0.05 0.28 -13.15
C LYS A 64 -0.73 -0.66 -14.15
N GLY A 65 -1.95 -0.34 -14.58
CA GLY A 65 -2.68 -1.18 -15.53
C GLY A 65 -1.82 -1.51 -16.75
N CYS A 66 -1.89 -2.76 -17.22
CA CYS A 66 -1.30 -3.15 -18.49
C CYS A 66 -2.00 -2.35 -19.60
N THR A 67 -1.24 -1.74 -20.50
CA THR A 67 -1.79 -1.07 -21.68
C THR A 67 -2.58 -2.10 -22.49
N GLN A 68 -3.87 -1.83 -22.72
CA GLN A 68 -4.75 -2.63 -23.57
C GLN A 68 -4.46 -2.38 -25.04
#